data_AF-A0A3S0BIK6-F1
#
_entry.id   AF-A0A3S0BIK6-F1
#
_cell.length_a   1.000
_cell.length_b   1.000
_cell.length_c   1.000
_cell.angle_alpha   90.00
_cell.angle_beta   90.00
_cell.angle_gamma   90.00
#
_symmetry.space_group_name_H-M   'P 1'
#
loop_
_entity.id
_entity.type
_entity.pdbx_description
1 polymer ?
#
loop_
_entity_poly.entity_id
_entity_poly.type
_entity_poly.pdbx_seq_one_letter_code
_entity_poly.pdbx_strand_id
1 'polypeptide(L)'
;MDPAHAGSAPPLDDPRRTRRRARLVEELADTGFVLPGPASLAEAALSELDYAMRPRVHERRVPSYGAIIAPTGPREGWQTSTRLTVTARPFPHGGLAGARMFADGLSSWVIRGVDDLLGPDASDDELVVFDRPAGSERDVVVLAESTGGIVVQRHPSGVVRVAGEFGVLRWDGVAWQQQPPVGEWVETFVECSGPEQREVVETLLEIAVHDLGARGIGAILVYHRESAGPGLGDGPHHFETRRPVPPALSVLNPADLAPLVHVLAQIDGAAVFDRDGVLRELGVRLRPRPQTESEVEGFGGMRHTTARRYSVDEPDAVVIVVSEDGPVTVMRRGSIHLGG
;
A
#
# COMPACT_ATOMS: atom_id res chain seq x y z
N MET A 1 -16.45 15.72 56.52
CA MET A 1 -17.74 15.00 56.47
C MET A 1 -18.61 15.78 55.51
N ASP A 2 -18.80 15.38 54.26
CA ASP A 2 -18.75 14.04 53.69
C ASP A 2 -18.27 14.07 52.22
N PRO A 3 -17.35 13.18 51.79
CA PRO A 3 -16.89 13.05 50.41
C PRO A 3 -17.58 11.85 49.72
N ALA A 4 -18.29 12.07 48.61
CA ALA A 4 -18.81 10.95 47.79
C ALA A 4 -19.11 11.33 46.34
N HIS A 5 -18.07 11.62 45.56
CA HIS A 5 -18.08 11.33 44.12
C HIS A 5 -16.84 10.50 43.78
N ALA A 6 -16.87 9.26 44.27
CA ALA A 6 -15.97 8.20 43.82
C ALA A 6 -16.26 7.92 42.34
N GLY A 7 -15.19 7.88 41.57
CA GLY A 7 -15.21 7.62 40.13
C GLY A 7 -16.00 6.38 39.79
N SER A 8 -16.83 6.52 38.75
CA SER A 8 -17.34 5.37 38.00
C SER A 8 -16.16 4.49 37.62
N ALA A 9 -16.19 3.24 38.08
CA ALA A 9 -15.36 2.17 37.56
C ALA A 9 -15.43 2.15 36.01
N PRO A 10 -14.37 1.70 35.32
CA PRO A 10 -14.42 1.52 33.87
C PRO A 10 -15.60 0.60 33.52
N PRO A 11 -16.36 0.88 32.44
CA PRO A 11 -17.49 0.03 32.10
C PRO A 11 -16.98 -1.38 31.78
N LEU A 12 -17.54 -2.37 32.48
CA LEU A 12 -17.45 -3.80 32.16
C LEU A 12 -17.59 -3.99 30.65
N ASP A 13 -16.69 -4.78 30.06
CA ASP A 13 -16.64 -5.08 28.63
C ASP A 13 -18.05 -5.31 28.05
N ASP A 14 -18.46 -4.43 27.12
CA ASP A 14 -19.73 -4.54 26.41
C ASP A 14 -19.80 -5.91 25.70
N PRO A 15 -20.70 -6.84 26.09
CA PRO A 15 -20.77 -8.17 25.50
C PRO A 15 -21.05 -8.17 24.00
N ARG A 16 -21.59 -7.06 23.46
CA ARG A 16 -21.73 -6.87 22.01
C ARG A 16 -20.39 -6.53 21.36
N ARG A 17 -19.56 -5.71 21.99
CA ARG A 17 -18.19 -5.40 21.55
C ARG A 17 -17.32 -6.65 21.54
N THR A 18 -17.38 -7.47 22.58
CA THR A 18 -16.61 -8.72 22.66
C THR A 18 -16.98 -9.68 21.53
N ARG A 19 -18.28 -9.98 21.35
CA ARG A 19 -18.73 -10.87 20.25
C ARG A 19 -18.38 -10.33 18.87
N ARG A 20 -18.45 -9.02 18.70
CA ARG A 20 -18.14 -8.35 17.44
C ARG A 20 -16.66 -8.43 17.09
N ARG A 21 -15.77 -8.30 18.08
CA ARG A 21 -14.33 -8.50 17.89
C ARG A 21 -14.00 -9.95 17.58
N ALA A 22 -14.64 -10.90 18.27
CA ALA A 22 -14.49 -12.32 17.97
C ALA A 22 -14.85 -12.61 16.50
N ARG A 23 -15.98 -12.07 16.01
CA ARG A 23 -16.35 -12.17 14.60
C ARG A 23 -15.33 -11.53 13.65
N LEU A 24 -14.76 -10.38 14.01
CA LEU A 24 -13.72 -9.75 13.18
C LEU A 24 -12.46 -10.64 13.11
N VAL A 25 -12.08 -11.29 14.21
CA VAL A 25 -10.99 -12.27 14.22
C VAL A 25 -11.29 -13.44 13.28
N GLU A 26 -12.52 -13.97 13.32
CA GLU A 26 -12.96 -15.04 12.41
C GLU A 26 -12.92 -14.58 10.94
N GLU A 27 -13.43 -13.38 10.63
CA GLU A 27 -13.42 -12.82 9.27
C GLU A 27 -11.99 -12.62 8.72
N LEU A 28 -11.03 -12.26 9.57
CA LEU A 28 -9.61 -12.17 9.19
C LEU A 28 -8.98 -13.56 9.03
N ALA A 29 -9.34 -14.51 9.89
CA ALA A 29 -8.85 -15.89 9.78
C ALA A 29 -9.37 -16.58 8.51
N ASP A 30 -10.57 -16.26 8.05
CA ASP A 30 -11.14 -16.75 6.78
C ASP A 30 -10.32 -16.29 5.56
N THR A 31 -9.59 -15.18 5.66
CA THR A 31 -8.63 -14.75 4.62
C THR A 31 -7.22 -15.31 4.83
N GLY A 32 -7.03 -16.18 5.82
CA GLY A 32 -5.73 -16.72 6.20
C GLY A 32 -4.86 -15.74 7.01
N PHE A 33 -5.40 -14.60 7.43
CA PHE A 33 -4.65 -13.58 8.15
C PHE A 33 -4.81 -13.70 9.66
N VAL A 34 -3.69 -13.63 10.38
CA VAL A 34 -3.64 -13.53 11.84
C VAL A 34 -2.75 -12.35 12.20
N LEU A 35 -3.23 -11.49 13.10
CA LEU A 35 -2.44 -10.36 13.58
C LEU A 35 -1.14 -10.86 14.25
N PRO A 36 0.02 -10.34 13.85
CA PRO A 36 1.29 -10.81 14.39
C PRO A 36 1.57 -10.22 15.77
N GLY A 37 2.49 -10.87 16.48
CA GLY A 37 3.04 -10.40 17.74
C GLY A 37 2.27 -10.85 18.99
N PRO A 38 2.59 -10.26 20.16
CA PRO A 38 1.96 -10.63 21.43
C PRO A 38 0.45 -10.35 21.45
N ALA A 39 -0.26 -11.04 22.34
CA ALA A 39 -1.72 -10.88 22.50
C ALA A 39 -2.13 -9.43 22.81
N SER A 40 -1.32 -8.67 23.58
CA SER A 40 -1.59 -7.27 23.89
C SER A 40 -1.48 -6.36 22.65
N LEU A 41 -0.53 -6.62 21.75
CA LEU A 41 -0.43 -5.92 20.46
C LEU A 41 -1.62 -6.25 19.55
N ALA A 42 -1.95 -7.54 19.43
CA ALA A 42 -3.08 -7.99 18.63
C ALA A 42 -4.39 -7.35 19.13
N GLU A 43 -4.65 -7.34 20.44
CA GLU A 43 -5.82 -6.69 21.04
C GLU A 43 -5.84 -5.17 20.81
N ALA A 44 -4.68 -4.51 20.90
CA ALA A 44 -4.59 -3.08 20.61
C ALA A 44 -4.97 -2.79 19.15
N ALA A 45 -4.45 -3.57 18.20
CA ALA A 45 -4.73 -3.46 16.78
C ALA A 45 -6.19 -3.81 16.43
N LEU A 46 -6.72 -4.93 16.94
CA LEU A 46 -8.14 -5.29 16.83
C LEU A 46 -9.06 -4.18 17.35
N SER A 47 -8.64 -3.51 18.42
CA SER A 47 -9.42 -2.44 19.02
C SER A 47 -9.48 -1.18 18.16
N GLU A 48 -8.38 -0.81 17.49
CA GLU A 48 -8.38 0.31 16.53
C GLU A 48 -9.06 -0.06 15.22
N LEU A 49 -8.89 -1.30 14.75
CA LEU A 49 -9.55 -1.80 13.55
C LEU A 49 -11.08 -1.81 13.70
N ASP A 50 -11.58 -2.32 14.83
CA ASP A 50 -13.00 -2.28 15.16
C ASP A 50 -13.57 -0.86 15.20
N TYR A 51 -12.79 0.11 15.70
CA TYR A 51 -13.17 1.53 15.69
C TYR A 51 -13.20 2.08 14.26
N ALA A 52 -12.17 1.81 13.46
CA ALA A 52 -12.04 2.25 12.06
C ALA A 52 -13.19 1.71 11.18
N MET A 53 -13.58 0.45 11.34
CA MET A 53 -14.68 -0.15 10.60
C MET A 53 -16.06 0.37 11.00
N ARG A 54 -16.18 1.00 12.18
CA ARG A 54 -17.47 1.40 12.77
C ARG A 54 -17.47 2.87 13.17
N PRO A 55 -17.28 3.77 12.18
CA PRO A 55 -17.23 5.20 12.43
C PRO A 55 -18.58 5.70 12.98
N ARG A 56 -18.53 6.64 13.92
CA ARG A 56 -19.73 7.34 14.39
C ARG A 56 -20.18 8.33 13.33
N VAL A 57 -21.30 8.04 12.67
CA VAL A 57 -21.87 8.90 11.62
C VAL A 57 -22.57 10.10 12.26
N HIS A 58 -22.25 11.31 11.79
CA HIS A 58 -22.89 12.55 12.23
C HIS A 58 -23.31 13.37 11.00
N GLU A 59 -24.59 13.76 10.92
CA GLU A 59 -25.14 14.50 9.76
C GLU A 59 -24.83 13.86 8.39
N ARG A 60 -24.86 12.52 8.31
CA ARG A 60 -24.46 11.72 7.13
C ARG A 60 -22.97 11.83 6.75
N ARG A 61 -22.16 12.54 7.55
CA ARG A 61 -20.70 12.56 7.41
C ARG A 61 -20.13 11.36 8.15
N VAL A 62 -19.30 10.61 7.45
CA VAL A 62 -18.59 9.47 8.00
C VAL A 62 -17.13 9.88 8.17
N PRO A 63 -16.61 10.01 9.42
CA PRO A 63 -15.25 10.48 9.65
C PRO A 63 -14.22 9.48 9.11
N SER A 64 -13.09 9.99 8.59
CA SER A 64 -11.87 9.21 8.43
C SER A 64 -11.21 9.00 9.79
N TYR A 65 -10.25 8.07 9.86
CA TYR A 65 -9.58 7.73 11.11
C TYR A 65 -8.18 7.17 10.86
N GLY A 66 -7.26 7.35 11.80
CA GLY A 66 -5.99 6.61 11.76
C GLY A 66 -5.31 6.44 13.12
N ALA A 67 -4.61 5.32 13.27
CA ALA A 67 -3.80 5.00 14.42
C ALA A 67 -2.48 4.30 14.03
N ILE A 68 -1.43 4.56 14.80
CA ILE A 68 -0.14 3.86 14.74
C ILE A 68 0.05 3.17 16.09
N ILE A 69 0.15 1.85 16.08
CA ILE A 69 0.10 1.01 17.28
C ILE A 69 1.50 0.43 17.54
N ALA A 70 1.92 0.52 18.80
CA ALA A 70 3.21 0.05 19.29
C ALA A 70 4.40 0.42 18.38
N PRO A 71 4.56 1.70 18.00
CA PRO A 71 5.69 2.06 17.18
C PRO A 71 6.99 1.86 17.96
N THR A 72 7.97 1.20 17.34
CA THR A 72 9.24 0.81 17.95
C THR A 72 10.40 1.67 17.47
N GLY A 73 10.29 2.29 16.28
CA GLY A 73 11.30 3.17 15.70
C GLY A 73 11.34 4.55 16.35
N PRO A 74 12.52 5.22 16.41
CA PRO A 74 12.65 6.57 16.93
C PRO A 74 11.94 7.59 16.02
N ARG A 75 11.36 8.65 16.63
CA ARG A 75 10.59 9.70 15.91
C ARG A 75 11.39 10.42 14.84
N GLU A 76 12.69 10.60 15.05
CA GLU A 76 13.60 11.19 14.06
C GLU A 76 13.70 10.33 12.79
N GLY A 77 13.63 9.00 12.96
CA GLY A 77 13.57 8.05 11.85
C GLY A 77 12.31 8.22 11.02
N TRP A 78 11.16 8.47 11.66
CA TRP A 78 9.90 8.67 10.94
C TRP A 78 9.96 9.90 10.03
N GLN A 79 10.50 11.01 10.53
CA GLN A 79 10.64 12.25 9.77
C GLN A 79 11.55 12.07 8.54
N THR A 80 12.64 11.32 8.71
CA THR A 80 13.58 11.04 7.64
C THR A 80 12.94 10.19 6.54
N SER A 81 12.31 9.07 6.90
CA SER A 81 11.72 8.14 5.94
C SER A 81 10.49 8.71 5.23
N THR A 82 9.62 9.42 5.96
CA THR A 82 8.39 10.00 5.39
C THR A 82 8.63 11.36 4.71
N ARG A 83 9.74 12.04 5.02
CA ARG A 83 10.00 13.45 4.65
C ARG A 83 8.90 14.41 5.13
N LEU A 84 8.28 14.07 6.26
CA LEU A 84 7.26 14.87 6.95
C LEU A 84 7.81 15.40 8.26
N THR A 85 7.34 16.57 8.67
CA THR A 85 7.59 17.09 10.01
C THR A 85 6.55 16.52 10.96
N VAL A 86 7.01 15.93 12.07
CA VAL A 86 6.15 15.21 13.03
C VAL A 86 6.04 16.02 14.33
N THR A 87 4.82 16.40 14.71
CA THR A 87 4.54 17.04 16.00
C THR A 87 3.71 16.13 16.89
N ALA A 88 4.26 15.70 18.02
CA ALA A 88 3.53 14.92 19.03
C ALA A 88 2.83 15.83 20.04
N ARG A 89 1.61 15.44 20.44
CA ARG A 89 0.80 16.11 21.44
C ARG A 89 0.33 15.05 22.44
N PRO A 90 0.85 15.04 23.68
CA PRO A 90 0.41 14.10 24.70
C PRO A 90 -1.09 14.21 24.93
N PHE A 91 -1.75 13.07 25.10
CA PHE A 91 -3.15 13.02 25.50
C PHE A 91 -3.24 12.49 26.93
N PRO A 92 -4.04 13.10 27.83
CA PRO A 92 -4.17 12.60 29.20
C PRO A 92 -4.66 11.15 29.22
N HIS A 93 -4.13 10.37 30.18
CA HIS A 93 -4.50 8.98 30.40
C HIS A 93 -6.03 8.79 30.48
N GLY A 94 -6.56 7.77 29.81
CA GLY A 94 -8.00 7.53 29.67
C GLY A 94 -8.71 8.41 28.61
N GLY A 95 -7.97 9.27 27.93
CA GLY A 95 -8.48 10.17 26.90
C GLY A 95 -8.50 9.60 25.47
N LEU A 96 -8.19 8.32 25.26
CA LEU A 96 -8.15 7.68 23.93
C LEU A 96 -9.39 7.97 23.08
N ALA A 97 -10.58 7.93 23.66
CA ALA A 97 -11.83 8.25 22.96
C ALA A 97 -11.84 9.69 22.41
N GLY A 98 -11.22 10.63 23.13
CA GLY A 98 -11.00 12.01 22.69
C GLY A 98 -9.95 12.12 21.60
N ALA A 99 -8.79 11.48 21.78
CA ALA A 99 -7.70 11.47 20.81
C ALA A 99 -8.17 10.96 19.43
N ARG A 100 -8.99 9.90 19.42
CA ARG A 100 -9.57 9.33 18.19
C ARG A 100 -10.43 10.28 17.38
N MET A 101 -11.04 11.31 18.00
CA MET A 101 -11.84 12.30 17.27
C MET A 101 -10.97 13.28 16.48
N PHE A 102 -9.72 13.46 16.88
CA PHE A 102 -8.77 14.37 16.22
C PHE A 102 -7.87 13.68 15.20
N ALA A 103 -7.84 12.34 15.18
CA ALA A 103 -6.99 11.57 14.27
C ALA A 103 -7.72 11.23 12.98
N ASP A 104 -7.55 12.06 11.96
CA ASP A 104 -8.17 11.92 10.65
C ASP A 104 -7.59 10.79 9.78
N GLY A 105 -6.44 10.20 10.18
CA GLY A 105 -5.74 9.16 9.42
C GLY A 105 -5.16 9.63 8.10
N LEU A 106 -4.94 10.93 7.95
CA LEU A 106 -4.29 11.55 6.80
C LEU A 106 -3.14 12.42 7.30
N SER A 107 -3.47 13.47 8.06
CA SER A 107 -2.48 14.40 8.63
C SER A 107 -2.30 14.18 10.12
N SER A 108 -3.19 13.43 10.77
CA SER A 108 -3.23 13.27 12.21
C SER A 108 -3.58 11.85 12.61
N TRP A 109 -2.87 11.32 13.60
CA TRP A 109 -2.84 9.91 13.95
C TRP A 109 -2.81 9.75 15.46
N VAL A 110 -3.60 8.81 16.00
CA VAL A 110 -3.40 8.38 17.39
C VAL A 110 -2.17 7.47 17.44
N ILE A 111 -1.24 7.74 18.35
CA ILE A 111 -0.22 6.77 18.74
C ILE A 111 -0.75 6.00 19.93
N ARG A 112 -0.74 4.68 19.81
CA ARG A 112 -1.16 3.78 20.88
C ARG A 112 0.02 2.96 21.36
N GLY A 113 0.49 3.25 22.58
CA GLY A 113 1.46 2.41 23.27
C GLY A 113 0.89 1.03 23.62
N VAL A 114 1.77 0.05 23.81
CA VAL A 114 1.42 -1.26 24.36
C VAL A 114 2.41 -1.54 25.49
N ASP A 115 1.90 -1.55 26.72
CA ASP A 115 2.67 -1.53 27.97
C ASP A 115 3.71 -2.65 28.06
N ASP A 116 3.36 -3.86 27.61
CA ASP A 116 4.26 -5.03 27.63
C ASP A 116 5.44 -4.90 26.65
N LEU A 117 5.35 -4.00 25.67
CA LEU A 117 6.36 -3.81 24.62
C LEU A 117 7.23 -2.58 24.84
N LEU A 118 6.67 -1.51 25.41
CA LEU A 118 7.35 -0.22 25.53
C LEU A 118 7.59 0.21 26.99
N GLY A 119 7.09 -0.52 27.98
CA GLY A 119 7.19 -0.22 29.40
C GLY A 119 6.06 0.68 29.92
N PRO A 120 5.88 0.80 31.25
CA PRO A 120 4.73 1.46 31.87
C PRO A 120 4.65 2.98 31.59
N ASP A 121 5.79 3.64 31.38
CA ASP A 121 5.88 5.08 31.09
C ASP A 121 5.77 5.42 29.59
N ALA A 122 5.73 4.41 28.70
CA ALA A 122 5.53 4.58 27.26
C ALA A 122 4.08 4.36 26.82
N SER A 123 3.17 4.24 27.79
CA SER A 123 1.77 3.85 27.65
C SER A 123 0.81 5.01 27.34
N ASP A 124 1.29 6.25 27.37
CA ASP A 124 0.42 7.40 27.14
C ASP A 124 0.10 7.52 25.64
N ASP A 125 -1.21 7.47 25.35
CA ASP A 125 -1.71 7.73 24.01
C ASP A 125 -1.35 9.17 23.60
N GLU A 126 -0.88 9.34 22.37
CA GLU A 126 -0.54 10.65 21.83
C GLU A 126 -1.35 10.95 20.57
N LEU A 127 -1.56 12.22 20.28
CA LEU A 127 -1.94 12.68 18.96
C LEU A 127 -0.69 13.14 18.23
N VAL A 128 -0.38 12.52 17.11
CA VAL A 128 0.66 12.97 16.18
C VAL A 128 0.03 13.72 15.03
N VAL A 129 0.64 14.83 14.65
CA VAL A 129 0.25 15.63 13.49
C VAL A 129 1.45 15.78 12.55
N PHE A 130 1.24 15.45 11.28
CA PHE A 130 2.16 15.69 10.18
C PHE A 130 1.88 17.05 9.53
N ASP A 131 2.91 17.70 9.00
CA ASP A 131 2.81 19.01 8.32
C ASP A 131 2.00 18.96 7.02
N ARG A 132 1.87 17.77 6.43
CA ARG A 132 1.12 17.51 5.19
C ARG A 132 0.38 16.17 5.28
N PRO A 133 -0.72 15.99 4.53
CA PRO A 133 -1.44 14.72 4.49
C PRO A 133 -0.58 13.58 3.94
N ALA A 134 -0.60 12.44 4.62
CA ALA A 134 0.06 11.19 4.28
C ALA A 134 -0.98 10.06 4.33
N GLY A 135 -1.89 10.09 3.36
CA GLY A 135 -3.13 9.32 3.40
C GLY A 135 -3.27 8.25 2.33
N SER A 136 -2.37 8.21 1.34
CA SER A 136 -2.37 7.15 0.33
C SER A 136 -1.97 5.82 0.97
N GLU A 137 -2.24 4.72 0.28
CA GLU A 137 -1.80 3.42 0.79
C GLU A 137 -0.28 3.32 0.85
N ARG A 138 0.42 3.89 -0.14
CA ARG A 138 1.88 3.97 -0.14
C ARG A 138 2.39 4.71 1.10
N ASP A 139 1.77 5.83 1.47
CA ASP A 139 2.11 6.56 2.70
C ASP A 139 1.90 5.69 3.95
N VAL A 140 0.80 4.93 4.01
CA VAL A 140 0.48 4.05 5.14
C VAL A 140 1.50 2.92 5.29
N VAL A 141 1.98 2.34 4.18
CA VAL A 141 3.06 1.34 4.19
C VAL A 141 4.36 1.95 4.68
N VAL A 142 4.76 3.09 4.13
CA VAL A 142 5.97 3.81 4.57
C VAL A 142 5.89 4.19 6.05
N LEU A 143 4.71 4.57 6.54
CA LEU A 143 4.49 4.83 7.97
C LEU A 143 4.64 3.57 8.81
N ALA A 144 4.09 2.44 8.39
CA ALA A 144 4.24 1.17 9.11
C ALA A 144 5.70 0.73 9.19
N GLU A 145 6.42 0.77 8.07
CA GLU A 145 7.84 0.42 7.99
C GLU A 145 8.71 1.38 8.82
N SER A 146 8.52 2.69 8.67
CA SER A 146 9.33 3.69 9.38
C SER A 146 9.10 3.71 10.88
N THR A 147 7.88 3.40 11.32
CA THR A 147 7.53 3.34 12.74
C THR A 147 7.82 1.99 13.37
N GLY A 148 7.96 0.92 12.57
CA GLY A 148 8.03 -0.46 13.03
C GLY A 148 6.77 -0.90 13.79
N GLY A 149 5.64 -0.23 13.55
CA GLY A 149 4.36 -0.45 14.22
C GLY A 149 3.27 -0.92 13.26
N ILE A 150 2.10 -1.21 13.81
CA ILE A 150 0.91 -1.53 13.01
C ILE A 150 0.13 -0.23 12.75
N VAL A 151 -0.14 0.09 11.49
CA VAL A 151 -0.90 1.27 11.10
C VAL A 151 -2.31 0.85 10.70
N VAL A 152 -3.32 1.45 11.34
CA VAL A 152 -4.73 1.30 10.97
C VAL A 152 -5.21 2.61 10.37
N GLN A 153 -5.87 2.55 9.23
CA GLN A 153 -6.44 3.73 8.56
C GLN A 153 -7.87 3.44 8.09
N ARG A 154 -8.79 4.38 8.33
CA ARG A 154 -10.02 4.50 7.56
C ARG A 154 -9.88 5.69 6.62
N HIS A 155 -9.75 5.43 5.33
CA HIS A 155 -9.66 6.47 4.31
C HIS A 155 -11.03 7.14 4.08
N PRO A 156 -11.09 8.43 3.67
CA PRO A 156 -12.35 9.11 3.34
C PRO A 156 -13.25 8.38 2.31
N SER A 157 -12.66 7.57 1.42
CA SER A 157 -13.42 6.72 0.48
C SER A 157 -14.21 5.60 1.14
N GLY A 158 -13.93 5.29 2.42
CA GLY A 158 -14.58 4.22 3.18
C GLY A 158 -13.75 2.95 3.30
N VAL A 159 -12.67 2.81 2.53
CA VAL A 159 -11.72 1.71 2.65
C VAL A 159 -11.03 1.76 4.01
N VAL A 160 -10.96 0.62 4.68
CA VAL A 160 -10.19 0.44 5.91
C VAL A 160 -8.94 -0.37 5.59
N ARG A 161 -7.79 0.08 6.07
CA ARG A 161 -6.48 -0.53 5.84
C ARG A 161 -5.80 -0.88 7.15
N VAL A 162 -5.06 -1.98 7.15
CA VAL A 162 -4.11 -2.34 8.21
C VAL A 162 -2.78 -2.66 7.57
N ALA A 163 -1.73 -1.95 7.95
CA ALA A 163 -0.38 -2.15 7.43
C ALA A 163 0.62 -2.48 8.55
N GLY A 164 1.62 -3.28 8.21
CA GLY A 164 2.70 -3.70 9.09
C GLY A 164 3.76 -4.46 8.28
N GLU A 165 4.67 -5.16 8.97
CA GLU A 165 5.69 -6.01 8.31
C GLU A 165 5.09 -7.12 7.41
N PHE A 166 3.80 -7.45 7.60
CA PHE A 166 3.04 -8.41 6.81
C PHE A 166 2.44 -7.85 5.51
N GLY A 167 2.74 -6.59 5.17
CA GLY A 167 2.15 -5.89 4.04
C GLY A 167 0.88 -5.14 4.43
N VAL A 168 -0.16 -5.19 3.59
CA VAL A 168 -1.40 -4.42 3.78
C VAL A 168 -2.63 -5.30 3.65
N LEU A 169 -3.53 -5.20 4.62
CA LEU A 169 -4.90 -5.69 4.51
C LEU A 169 -5.84 -4.53 4.19
N ARG A 170 -6.79 -4.78 3.28
CA ARG A 170 -7.81 -3.82 2.85
C ARG A 170 -9.19 -4.41 3.07
N TRP A 171 -10.09 -3.60 3.62
CA TRP A 171 -11.50 -3.86 3.65
C TRP A 171 -12.23 -2.79 2.85
N ASP A 172 -12.93 -3.20 1.80
CA ASP A 172 -13.61 -2.31 0.85
C ASP A 172 -15.09 -2.07 1.18
N GLY A 173 -15.59 -2.65 2.27
CA GLY A 173 -17.01 -2.67 2.63
C GLY A 173 -17.65 -4.05 2.50
N VAL A 174 -17.04 -4.95 1.74
CA VAL A 174 -17.58 -6.27 1.40
C VAL A 174 -16.62 -7.38 1.79
N ALA A 175 -15.35 -7.28 1.38
CA ALA A 175 -14.37 -8.34 1.55
C ALA A 175 -13.03 -7.80 2.08
N TRP A 176 -12.29 -8.70 2.72
CA TRP A 176 -10.89 -8.48 3.06
C TRP A 176 -10.00 -8.92 1.89
N GLN A 177 -9.01 -8.11 1.58
CA GLN A 177 -7.98 -8.41 0.60
C GLN A 177 -6.62 -8.20 1.26
N GLN A 178 -5.77 -9.23 1.23
CA GLN A 178 -4.40 -9.12 1.71
C GLN A 178 -3.46 -8.85 0.53
N GLN A 179 -2.46 -8.02 0.80
CA GLN A 179 -1.35 -7.76 -0.10
C GLN A 179 -0.04 -7.96 0.66
N PRO A 180 0.77 -8.98 0.30
CA PRO A 180 2.09 -9.17 0.89
C PRO A 180 3.03 -8.01 0.59
N PRO A 181 4.12 -7.85 1.38
CA PRO A 181 5.15 -6.84 1.13
C PRO A 181 5.74 -6.95 -0.28
N VAL A 182 6.01 -5.81 -0.93
CA VAL A 182 6.62 -5.77 -2.27
C VAL A 182 8.01 -6.42 -2.27
N GLY A 183 8.75 -6.33 -1.16
CA GLY A 183 10.09 -6.94 -1.03
C GLY A 183 10.12 -8.44 -1.33
N GLU A 184 9.07 -9.20 -1.00
CA GLU A 184 8.99 -10.64 -1.31
C GLU A 184 9.03 -10.92 -2.82
N TRP A 185 8.49 -10.00 -3.63
CA TRP A 185 8.48 -10.11 -5.08
C TRP A 185 9.83 -9.75 -5.66
N VAL A 186 10.47 -8.72 -5.11
CA VAL A 186 11.77 -8.25 -5.56
C VAL A 186 12.80 -9.37 -5.48
N GLU A 187 12.80 -10.16 -4.40
CA GLU A 187 13.68 -11.33 -4.22
C GLU A 187 13.54 -12.35 -5.37
N THR A 188 12.35 -12.50 -5.95
CA THR A 188 12.11 -13.36 -7.11
C THR A 188 12.87 -12.89 -8.37
N PHE A 189 13.25 -11.61 -8.42
CA PHE A 189 13.96 -10.99 -9.53
C PHE A 189 15.39 -10.55 -9.20
N VAL A 190 15.89 -10.80 -7.98
CA VAL A 190 17.23 -10.38 -7.54
C VAL A 190 18.33 -10.95 -8.42
N GLU A 191 18.20 -12.21 -8.84
CA GLU A 191 19.16 -12.84 -9.76
C GLU A 191 19.21 -12.19 -11.15
N CYS A 192 18.23 -11.33 -11.45
CA CYS A 192 18.01 -10.77 -12.77
C CYS A 192 18.36 -9.28 -12.88
N SER A 193 18.82 -8.59 -11.83
CA SER A 193 18.99 -7.13 -11.86
C SER A 193 20.20 -6.66 -11.04
N GLY A 194 20.89 -5.61 -11.52
CA GLY A 194 21.86 -4.89 -10.68
C GLY A 194 21.16 -4.07 -9.58
N PRO A 195 21.88 -3.59 -8.55
CA PRO A 195 21.27 -2.85 -7.43
C PRO A 195 20.41 -1.64 -7.85
N GLU A 196 20.87 -0.83 -8.81
CA GLU A 196 20.12 0.33 -9.31
C GLU A 196 18.83 -0.09 -10.05
N GLN A 197 18.88 -1.20 -10.79
CA GLN A 197 17.72 -1.75 -11.49
C GLN A 197 16.71 -2.36 -10.52
N ARG A 198 17.18 -2.87 -9.38
CA ARG A 198 16.34 -3.40 -8.30
C ARG A 198 15.45 -2.28 -7.75
N GLU A 199 16.03 -1.12 -7.46
CA GLU A 199 15.30 0.04 -6.94
C GLU A 199 14.20 0.52 -7.91
N VAL A 200 14.49 0.55 -9.22
CA VAL A 200 13.48 0.90 -10.24
C VAL A 200 12.33 -0.10 -10.26
N VAL A 201 12.62 -1.41 -10.27
CA VAL A 201 11.59 -2.45 -10.29
C VAL A 201 10.77 -2.43 -9.01
N GLU A 202 11.42 -2.29 -7.85
CA GLU A 202 10.76 -2.17 -6.55
C GLU A 202 9.81 -0.96 -6.54
N THR A 203 10.29 0.21 -6.98
CA THR A 203 9.46 1.41 -7.06
C THR A 203 8.26 1.24 -8.01
N LEU A 204 8.47 0.60 -9.17
CA LEU A 204 7.39 0.27 -10.12
C LEU A 204 6.37 -0.69 -9.52
N LEU A 205 6.81 -1.67 -8.73
CA LEU A 205 5.92 -2.60 -8.03
C LEU A 205 5.13 -1.89 -6.93
N GLU A 206 5.76 -1.01 -6.15
CA GLU A 206 5.05 -0.19 -5.17
C GLU A 206 3.98 0.69 -5.83
N ILE A 207 4.28 1.31 -6.97
CA ILE A 207 3.28 2.06 -7.76
C ILE A 207 2.16 1.12 -8.22
N ALA A 208 2.51 -0.05 -8.78
CA ALA A 208 1.54 -1.01 -9.27
C ALA A 208 0.60 -1.51 -8.15
N VAL A 209 1.14 -1.78 -6.96
CA VAL A 209 0.42 -2.36 -5.84
C VAL A 209 -0.34 -1.29 -5.04
N HIS A 210 0.36 -0.25 -4.58
CA HIS A 210 -0.16 0.70 -3.59
C HIS A 210 -0.82 1.95 -4.21
N ASP A 211 -0.51 2.27 -5.46
CA ASP A 211 -1.12 3.41 -6.14
C ASP A 211 -2.19 3.00 -7.15
N LEU A 212 -1.91 2.00 -7.99
CA LEU A 212 -2.82 1.56 -9.04
C LEU A 212 -3.77 0.46 -8.52
N GLY A 213 -3.22 -0.66 -8.03
CA GLY A 213 -3.99 -1.80 -7.54
C GLY A 213 -4.91 -1.45 -6.37
N ALA A 214 -4.39 -0.71 -5.39
CA ALA A 214 -5.16 -0.21 -4.25
C ALA A 214 -6.37 0.69 -4.61
N ARG A 215 -6.44 1.16 -5.86
CA ARG A 215 -7.52 2.02 -6.38
C ARG A 215 -8.34 1.32 -7.48
N GLY A 216 -8.08 0.04 -7.76
CA GLY A 216 -8.72 -0.71 -8.85
C GLY A 216 -8.35 -0.17 -10.23
N ILE A 217 -7.16 0.41 -10.40
CA ILE A 217 -6.74 0.99 -11.68
C ILE A 217 -5.96 -0.05 -12.47
N GLY A 218 -6.60 -0.60 -13.51
CA GLY A 218 -5.94 -1.53 -14.42
C GLY A 218 -4.86 -0.84 -15.28
N ALA A 219 -3.66 -1.41 -15.33
CA ALA A 219 -2.52 -0.83 -16.04
C ALA A 219 -1.53 -1.90 -16.55
N ILE A 220 -0.67 -1.51 -17.49
CA ILE A 220 0.49 -2.31 -17.91
C ILE A 220 1.72 -1.41 -17.86
N LEU A 221 2.72 -1.81 -17.07
CA LEU A 221 4.02 -1.15 -16.98
C LEU A 221 5.07 -2.07 -17.59
N VAL A 222 5.82 -1.56 -18.56
CA VAL A 222 6.92 -2.27 -19.21
C VAL A 222 8.21 -1.59 -18.79
N TYR A 223 9.11 -2.34 -18.17
CA TYR A 223 10.45 -1.87 -17.80
C TYR A 223 11.51 -2.56 -18.66
N HIS A 224 12.25 -1.79 -19.44
CA HIS A 224 13.38 -2.28 -20.23
C HIS A 224 14.68 -2.16 -19.44
N ARG A 225 15.36 -3.29 -19.21
CA ARG A 225 16.59 -3.36 -18.42
C ARG A 225 17.81 -2.81 -19.14
N GLU A 226 17.81 -2.82 -20.46
CA GLU A 226 18.93 -2.34 -21.27
C GLU A 226 18.61 -0.97 -21.87
N SER A 227 19.62 -0.09 -21.91
CA SER A 227 19.52 1.16 -22.68
C SER A 227 19.34 0.82 -24.14
N ALA A 228 18.13 0.99 -24.63
CA ALA A 228 17.96 1.40 -26.00
C ALA A 228 18.48 2.85 -26.10
N GLY A 229 19.20 3.21 -27.17
CA GLY A 229 19.84 4.52 -27.34
C GLY A 229 18.86 5.72 -27.33
N PRO A 230 19.27 6.92 -27.77
CA PRO A 230 18.35 8.06 -27.86
C PRO A 230 17.23 7.74 -28.87
N GLY A 231 16.00 7.60 -28.34
CA GLY A 231 14.92 6.87 -28.98
C GLY A 231 15.14 5.37 -28.76
N LEU A 232 14.17 4.67 -28.15
CA LEU A 232 14.15 3.21 -28.08
C LEU A 232 14.64 2.67 -29.45
N GLY A 233 15.88 2.18 -29.48
CA GLY A 233 16.78 2.20 -30.63
C GLY A 233 16.21 1.55 -31.88
N ASP A 234 16.90 1.73 -33.01
CA ASP A 234 16.60 1.23 -34.36
C ASP A 234 16.32 -0.30 -34.50
N GLY A 235 16.12 -1.06 -33.41
CA GLY A 235 15.53 -2.39 -33.39
C GLY A 235 13.99 -2.33 -33.21
N PRO A 236 13.22 -3.22 -33.84
CA PRO A 236 11.77 -3.21 -33.73
C PRO A 236 11.35 -3.73 -32.37
N HIS A 237 11.21 -2.84 -31.39
CA HIS A 237 10.44 -3.18 -30.20
C HIS A 237 9.02 -3.57 -30.61
N HIS A 238 8.51 -4.65 -30.05
CA HIS A 238 7.23 -5.24 -30.46
C HIS A 238 6.02 -4.49 -29.90
N PHE A 239 5.98 -3.16 -30.05
CA PHE A 239 4.83 -2.32 -29.67
C PHE A 239 4.56 -1.21 -30.71
N GLU A 240 3.34 -0.68 -30.69
CA GLU A 240 2.88 0.43 -31.54
C GLU A 240 2.62 1.67 -30.68
N THR A 241 3.35 2.75 -30.96
CA THR A 241 3.13 4.07 -30.34
C THR A 241 1.85 4.69 -30.87
N ARG A 242 1.00 5.18 -29.96
CA ARG A 242 -0.31 5.77 -30.27
C ARG A 242 -0.47 7.21 -29.79
N ARG A 243 0.54 7.74 -29.08
CA ARG A 243 0.52 9.04 -28.43
C ARG A 243 1.85 9.77 -28.65
N PRO A 244 1.90 11.10 -28.50
CA PRO A 244 3.15 11.83 -28.45
C PRO A 244 4.05 11.36 -27.30
N VAL A 245 5.35 11.59 -27.44
CA VAL A 245 6.34 11.31 -26.39
C VAL A 245 5.95 12.08 -25.11
N PRO A 246 5.85 11.40 -23.96
CA PRO A 246 5.52 12.03 -22.69
C PRO A 246 6.68 12.91 -22.17
N PRO A 247 6.42 13.81 -21.19
CA PRO A 247 7.51 14.43 -20.44
C PRO A 247 8.36 13.37 -19.74
N ALA A 248 9.66 13.65 -19.57
CA ALA A 248 10.59 12.76 -18.87
C ALA A 248 10.29 12.74 -17.37
N LEU A 249 9.40 11.84 -16.95
CA LEU A 249 9.04 11.57 -15.56
C LEU A 249 9.80 10.34 -15.08
N SER A 250 10.50 10.43 -13.94
CA SER A 250 11.23 9.30 -13.36
C SER A 250 10.48 8.73 -12.16
N VAL A 251 10.39 7.40 -12.06
CA VAL A 251 9.83 6.74 -10.86
C VAL A 251 10.70 6.98 -9.62
N LEU A 252 12.00 7.22 -9.80
CA LEU A 252 12.94 7.47 -8.71
C LEU A 252 12.88 8.92 -8.19
N ASN A 253 12.15 9.80 -8.88
CA ASN A 253 11.93 11.18 -8.44
C ASN A 253 10.55 11.31 -7.78
N PRO A 254 10.45 11.53 -6.46
CA PRO A 254 9.16 11.59 -5.77
C PRO A 254 8.21 12.67 -6.28
N ALA A 255 8.72 13.77 -6.84
CA ALA A 255 7.89 14.83 -7.41
C ALA A 255 7.16 14.38 -8.69
N ASP A 256 7.67 13.35 -9.38
CA ASP A 256 7.12 12.84 -10.63
C ASP A 256 6.09 11.73 -10.42
N LEU A 257 6.03 11.13 -9.23
CA LEU A 257 5.11 10.03 -8.92
C LEU A 257 3.64 10.43 -9.05
N ALA A 258 3.26 11.59 -8.52
CA ALA A 258 1.88 12.08 -8.60
C ALA A 258 1.38 12.27 -10.04
N PRO A 259 2.07 13.01 -10.94
CA PRO A 259 1.65 13.12 -12.33
C PRO A 259 1.72 11.78 -13.09
N LEU A 260 2.66 10.90 -12.76
CA LEU A 260 2.78 9.57 -13.35
C LEU A 260 1.57 8.69 -13.01
N VAL A 261 1.22 8.55 -11.73
CA VAL A 261 0.02 7.79 -11.31
C VAL A 261 -1.25 8.40 -11.91
N HIS A 262 -1.34 9.74 -11.93
CA HIS A 262 -2.47 10.44 -12.52
C HIS A 262 -2.68 10.09 -13.99
N VAL A 263 -1.61 10.07 -14.80
CA VAL A 263 -1.75 9.78 -16.24
C VAL A 263 -2.01 8.29 -16.51
N LEU A 264 -1.39 7.38 -15.73
CA LEU A 264 -1.61 5.94 -15.85
C LEU A 264 -3.07 5.55 -15.61
N ALA A 265 -3.78 6.27 -14.75
CA ALA A 265 -5.19 6.07 -14.48
C ALA A 265 -6.15 6.44 -15.62
N GLN A 266 -5.64 7.11 -16.66
CA GLN A 266 -6.46 7.69 -17.74
C GLN A 266 -6.18 7.08 -19.12
N ILE A 267 -5.18 6.20 -19.21
CA ILE A 267 -4.74 5.64 -20.49
C ILE A 267 -5.15 4.19 -20.62
N ASP A 268 -5.50 3.82 -21.85
CA ASP A 268 -5.53 2.42 -22.26
C ASP A 268 -4.23 2.09 -23.02
N GLY A 269 -3.70 0.90 -22.79
CA GLY A 269 -2.38 0.46 -23.27
C GLY A 269 -1.30 0.44 -22.18
N ALA A 270 -0.05 0.28 -22.60
CA ALA A 270 1.09 0.16 -21.70
C ALA A 270 1.89 1.46 -21.58
N ALA A 271 2.52 1.66 -20.44
CA ALA A 271 3.58 2.64 -20.22
C ALA A 271 4.94 1.95 -20.27
N VAL A 272 5.91 2.57 -20.96
CA VAL A 272 7.25 2.00 -21.15
C VAL A 272 8.27 2.85 -20.41
N PHE A 273 9.05 2.21 -19.56
CA PHE A 273 10.12 2.77 -18.76
C PHE A 273 11.45 2.22 -19.23
N ASP A 274 12.47 3.07 -19.27
CA ASP A 274 13.85 2.65 -19.52
C ASP A 274 14.54 2.12 -18.24
N ARG A 275 15.81 1.73 -18.38
CA ARG A 275 16.67 1.21 -17.31
C ARG A 275 16.81 2.13 -16.09
N ASP A 276 16.59 3.43 -16.26
CA ASP A 276 16.76 4.45 -15.22
C ASP A 276 15.40 4.82 -14.61
N GLY A 277 14.34 4.08 -14.99
CA GLY A 277 12.98 4.28 -14.50
C GLY A 277 12.31 5.52 -15.08
N VAL A 278 12.77 6.04 -16.22
CA VAL A 278 12.19 7.20 -16.89
C VAL A 278 11.12 6.74 -17.88
N LEU A 279 9.94 7.35 -17.80
CA LEU A 279 8.85 7.13 -18.74
C LEU A 279 9.26 7.60 -20.14
N ARG A 280 9.27 6.66 -21.10
CA ARG A 280 9.62 6.91 -22.51
C ARG A 280 8.43 6.88 -23.44
N GLU A 281 7.48 5.98 -23.21
CA GLU A 281 6.29 5.85 -24.04
C GLU A 281 5.04 5.66 -23.17
N LEU A 282 3.89 6.12 -23.67
CA LEU A 282 2.64 6.08 -22.93
C LEU A 282 1.48 5.64 -23.84
N GLY A 283 0.68 4.69 -23.36
CA GLY A 283 -0.50 4.19 -24.08
C GLY A 283 -0.12 3.40 -25.33
N VAL A 284 1.02 2.71 -25.31
CA VAL A 284 1.45 1.87 -26.43
C VAL A 284 0.60 0.61 -26.50
N ARG A 285 0.40 0.10 -27.72
CA ARG A 285 -0.18 -1.23 -27.91
C ARG A 285 0.95 -2.25 -28.03
N LEU A 286 1.05 -3.16 -27.07
CA LEU A 286 1.94 -4.31 -27.18
C LEU A 286 1.50 -5.20 -28.36
N ARG A 287 2.45 -5.64 -29.18
CA ARG A 287 2.23 -6.42 -30.41
C ARG A 287 3.11 -7.68 -30.40
N PRO A 288 2.72 -8.72 -29.66
CA PRO A 288 3.44 -9.99 -29.73
C PRO A 288 3.51 -10.53 -31.16
N ARG A 289 4.55 -11.31 -31.46
CA ARG A 289 4.75 -11.93 -32.77
C ARG A 289 3.67 -12.97 -33.02
N PRO A 290 3.21 -13.16 -34.28
CA PRO A 290 2.20 -14.17 -34.60
C PRO A 290 2.56 -15.60 -34.17
N GLN A 291 3.86 -15.94 -34.21
CA GLN A 291 4.35 -17.22 -33.73
C GLN A 291 4.10 -17.37 -32.21
N THR A 292 4.50 -16.38 -31.43
CA THR A 292 4.30 -16.33 -29.98
C THR A 292 2.81 -16.34 -29.60
N GLU A 293 1.95 -15.69 -30.39
CA GLU A 293 0.50 -15.76 -30.21
C GLU A 293 -0.07 -17.18 -30.39
N SER A 294 0.57 -18.01 -31.22
CA SER A 294 0.18 -19.40 -31.46
C SER A 294 0.78 -20.40 -30.46
N GLU A 295 1.99 -20.14 -29.96
CA GLU A 295 2.75 -21.08 -29.12
C GLU A 295 2.56 -20.83 -27.61
N VAL A 296 2.31 -19.59 -27.20
CA VAL A 296 2.18 -19.23 -25.78
C VAL A 296 0.70 -19.13 -25.41
N GLU A 297 0.28 -20.04 -24.53
CA GLU A 297 -1.07 -20.08 -24.00
C GLU A 297 -1.46 -18.76 -23.31
N GLY A 298 -2.74 -18.41 -23.43
CA GLY A 298 -3.30 -17.27 -22.73
C GLY A 298 -3.23 -17.45 -21.21
N PHE A 299 -3.16 -16.32 -20.50
CA PHE A 299 -3.23 -16.25 -19.06
C PHE A 299 -4.13 -15.09 -18.66
N GLY A 300 -5.11 -15.33 -17.77
CA GLY A 300 -6.05 -14.31 -17.33
C GLY A 300 -6.80 -13.61 -18.47
N GLY A 301 -7.05 -12.31 -18.31
CA GLY A 301 -7.68 -11.46 -19.33
C GLY A 301 -6.73 -11.04 -20.46
N MET A 302 -7.24 -10.21 -21.39
CA MET A 302 -6.47 -9.76 -22.57
C MET A 302 -5.15 -9.08 -22.20
N ARG A 303 -5.14 -8.20 -21.18
CA ARG A 303 -3.90 -7.51 -20.73
C ARG A 303 -2.83 -8.52 -20.29
N HIS A 304 -3.21 -9.52 -19.49
CA HIS A 304 -2.32 -10.56 -19.00
C HIS A 304 -1.79 -11.45 -20.12
N THR A 305 -2.67 -11.86 -21.05
CA THR A 305 -2.28 -12.69 -22.18
C THR A 305 -1.32 -11.95 -23.11
N THR A 306 -1.61 -10.69 -23.43
CA THR A 306 -0.74 -9.86 -24.27
C THR A 306 0.61 -9.58 -23.57
N ALA A 307 0.60 -9.25 -22.28
CA ALA A 307 1.82 -9.01 -21.50
C ALA A 307 2.71 -10.26 -21.44
N ARG A 308 2.14 -11.45 -21.21
CA ARG A 308 2.88 -12.71 -21.15
C ARG A 308 3.60 -12.97 -22.46
N ARG A 309 2.88 -12.87 -23.57
CA ARG A 309 3.41 -13.07 -24.93
C ARG A 309 4.47 -12.03 -25.28
N TYR A 310 4.21 -10.76 -24.99
CA TYR A 310 5.18 -9.69 -25.20
C TYR A 310 6.49 -9.94 -24.42
N SER A 311 6.40 -10.41 -23.17
CA SER A 311 7.59 -10.73 -22.37
C SER A 311 8.44 -11.88 -22.92
N VAL A 312 7.89 -12.73 -23.80
CA VAL A 312 8.64 -13.76 -24.53
C VAL A 312 9.40 -13.15 -25.71
N ASP A 313 8.74 -12.27 -26.46
CA ASP A 313 9.33 -11.59 -27.62
C ASP A 313 10.39 -10.55 -27.23
N GLU A 314 10.28 -9.99 -26.02
CA GLU A 314 11.15 -8.97 -25.43
C GLU A 314 11.78 -9.51 -24.12
N PRO A 315 12.79 -10.39 -24.20
CA PRO A 315 13.33 -11.12 -23.05
C PRO A 315 14.04 -10.24 -22.00
N ASP A 316 14.31 -8.98 -22.34
CA ASP A 316 14.91 -7.97 -21.46
C ASP A 316 13.87 -7.09 -20.77
N ALA A 317 12.60 -7.20 -21.17
CA ALA A 317 11.50 -6.51 -20.53
C ALA A 317 11.01 -7.24 -19.28
N VAL A 318 10.70 -6.48 -18.25
CA VAL A 318 9.83 -6.90 -17.14
C VAL A 318 8.48 -6.24 -17.37
N VAL A 319 7.41 -7.03 -17.40
CA VAL A 319 6.06 -6.53 -17.64
C VAL A 319 5.23 -6.71 -16.38
N ILE A 320 4.78 -5.60 -15.80
CA ILE A 320 3.93 -5.58 -14.61
C ILE A 320 2.51 -5.27 -15.09
N VAL A 321 1.56 -6.15 -14.79
CA VAL A 321 0.15 -5.99 -15.12
C VAL A 321 -0.62 -5.77 -13.83
N VAL A 322 -1.42 -4.72 -13.78
CA VAL A 322 -2.36 -4.44 -12.69
C VAL A 322 -3.75 -4.80 -13.17
N SER A 323 -4.41 -5.72 -12.47
CA SER A 323 -5.83 -6.03 -12.69
C SER A 323 -6.71 -4.97 -12.05
N GLU A 324 -7.82 -4.62 -12.69
CA GLU A 324 -8.87 -3.80 -12.06
C GLU A 324 -9.51 -4.54 -10.86
N ASP A 325 -9.63 -5.88 -10.96
CA ASP A 325 -10.36 -6.73 -10.02
C ASP A 325 -9.49 -7.57 -9.06
N GLY A 326 -8.19 -7.31 -8.91
CA GLY A 326 -7.39 -8.17 -8.01
C GLY A 326 -5.89 -8.03 -8.11
N PRO A 327 -5.14 -9.02 -8.63
CA PRO A 327 -3.72 -9.08 -8.37
C PRO A 327 -2.88 -8.25 -9.36
N VAL A 328 -1.79 -7.72 -8.84
CA VAL A 328 -0.62 -7.35 -9.64
C VAL A 328 0.05 -8.64 -10.11
N THR A 329 0.50 -8.68 -11.36
CA THR A 329 1.22 -9.83 -11.92
C THR A 329 2.47 -9.34 -12.61
N VAL A 330 3.61 -10.00 -12.36
CA VAL A 330 4.87 -9.68 -13.03
C VAL A 330 5.22 -10.79 -13.99
N MET A 331 5.65 -10.42 -15.20
CA MET A 331 5.97 -11.35 -16.27
C MET A 331 7.34 -11.06 -16.87
N ARG A 332 8.09 -12.13 -17.12
CA ARG A 332 9.40 -12.06 -17.77
C ARG A 332 9.65 -13.35 -18.53
N ARG A 333 10.02 -13.26 -19.82
CA ARG A 333 10.32 -14.43 -20.66
C ARG A 333 9.19 -15.48 -20.66
N GLY A 334 7.94 -15.02 -20.55
CA GLY A 334 6.75 -15.86 -20.46
C GLY A 334 6.47 -16.50 -19.10
N SER A 335 7.41 -16.42 -18.15
CA SER A 335 7.20 -16.81 -16.75
C SER A 335 6.30 -15.81 -16.04
N ILE A 336 5.43 -16.32 -15.18
CA ILE A 336 4.43 -15.55 -14.43
C ILE A 336 4.81 -15.62 -12.96
N HIS A 337 4.86 -14.44 -12.33
CA HIS A 337 5.10 -14.29 -10.91
C HIS A 337 3.90 -13.52 -10.34
N LEU A 338 3.16 -14.20 -9.47
CA LEU A 338 1.96 -13.66 -8.85
C LEU A 338 2.32 -13.03 -7.51
N GLY A 339 1.59 -11.97 -7.18
CA GLY A 339 1.46 -11.55 -5.80
C GLY A 339 0.68 -12.57 -5.03
N GLY A 340 1.20 -12.92 -3.86
CA GLY A 340 0.54 -13.83 -2.93
C GLY A 340 -0.87 -13.39 -2.57
#